data_AF-A0A960ILP8-F1
#
_entry.id   AF-A0A960ILP8-F1
#
_cell.length_a   1.000
_cell.length_b   1.000
_cell.length_c   1.000
_cell.angle_alpha   90.00
_cell.angle_beta   90.00
_cell.angle_gamma   90.00
#
_symmetry.space_group_name_H-M   'P 1'
#
loop_
_entity.id
_entity.type
_entity.pdbx_description
1 polymer ?
#
loop_
_entity_poly.entity_id
_entity_poly.type
_entity_poly.pdbx_seq_one_letter_code
_entity_poly.pdbx_strand_id
1 'polypeptide(L)'
;MNVRRATGLGDTSRPLRFEPMLPLILFLVFVILPIAELYVIIQVGGAIGILPTLALLLADGFLGAYLTRTQGRTAWRRFNQAIAEGRVPAKETYDGAAIVFGGALLLSPGFITDVL
;
A
#
# COMPACT_ATOMS: atom_id res chain seq x y z
N MET A 1 -36.69 -43.83 -39.26
CA MET A 1 -36.99 -43.42 -37.87
C MET A 1 -35.84 -43.82 -36.97
N ASN A 2 -34.90 -42.90 -36.70
CA ASN A 2 -34.18 -42.88 -35.43
C ASN A 2 -33.62 -41.47 -35.19
N VAL A 3 -34.33 -40.74 -34.34
CA VAL A 3 -33.95 -39.44 -33.80
C VAL A 3 -33.25 -39.71 -32.48
N ARG A 4 -32.06 -39.12 -32.27
CA ARG A 4 -31.37 -38.79 -31.00
C ARG A 4 -29.88 -39.16 -31.04
N ARG A 5 -29.02 -38.14 -31.13
CA ARG A 5 -28.13 -37.69 -30.04
C ARG A 5 -27.12 -36.69 -30.62
N ALA A 6 -27.51 -35.42 -30.61
CA ALA A 6 -26.55 -34.35 -30.45
C ALA A 6 -26.05 -34.44 -29.01
N THR A 7 -24.92 -35.13 -28.80
CA THR A 7 -24.20 -35.06 -27.53
C THR A 7 -23.64 -33.65 -27.41
N GLY A 8 -24.05 -32.99 -26.33
CA GLY A 8 -23.94 -31.56 -26.14
C GLY A 8 -22.51 -31.05 -26.27
N LEU A 9 -22.37 -29.97 -27.03
CA LEU A 9 -21.35 -28.96 -26.80
C LEU A 9 -21.44 -28.56 -25.33
N GLY A 10 -20.46 -29.02 -24.54
CA GLY A 10 -20.23 -28.56 -23.18
C GLY A 10 -19.97 -27.06 -23.22
N ASP A 11 -20.89 -26.36 -22.57
CA ASP A 11 -21.06 -24.92 -22.54
C ASP A 11 -19.78 -24.16 -22.16
N THR A 12 -19.65 -23.05 -22.87
CA THR A 12 -18.73 -21.92 -22.80
C THR A 12 -17.96 -21.71 -21.49
N SER A 13 -16.64 -21.69 -21.61
CA SER A 13 -15.73 -21.01 -20.67
C SER A 13 -16.14 -19.55 -20.53
N ARG A 14 -17.07 -19.26 -19.60
CA ARG A 14 -17.41 -17.88 -19.24
C ARG A 14 -16.15 -17.26 -18.64
N PRO A 15 -15.58 -16.20 -19.23
CA PRO A 15 -14.50 -15.50 -18.57
C PRO A 15 -15.05 -14.98 -17.23
N LEU A 16 -14.38 -15.32 -16.13
CA LEU A 16 -14.60 -14.70 -14.84
C LEU A 16 -14.36 -13.19 -15.03
N ARG A 17 -15.45 -12.44 -15.20
CA ARG A 17 -15.41 -10.98 -15.28
C ARG A 17 -15.03 -10.51 -13.88
N PHE A 18 -13.81 -9.99 -13.74
CA PHE A 18 -13.44 -9.22 -12.56
C PHE A 18 -14.34 -7.98 -12.56
N GLU A 19 -15.43 -8.04 -11.79
CA GLU A 19 -16.38 -6.95 -11.63
C GLU A 19 -15.64 -5.69 -11.12
N PRO A 20 -15.98 -4.48 -11.60
CA PRO A 20 -15.27 -3.21 -11.32
C PRO A 20 -15.38 -2.69 -9.87
N MET A 21 -15.61 -3.58 -8.90
CA MET A 21 -15.80 -3.22 -7.50
C MET A 21 -14.49 -2.92 -6.78
N LEU A 22 -13.37 -3.51 -7.21
CA LEU A 22 -12.06 -3.30 -6.61
C LEU A 22 -11.59 -1.83 -6.62
N PRO A 23 -11.64 -1.09 -7.74
CA PRO A 23 -11.23 0.32 -7.74
C PRO A 23 -12.13 1.19 -6.86
N LEU A 24 -13.43 0.86 -6.76
CA LEU A 24 -14.35 1.56 -5.86
C LEU A 24 -14.00 1.32 -4.39
N ILE A 25 -13.70 0.08 -4.02
CA ILE A 25 -13.29 -0.27 -2.65
C ILE A 25 -11.98 0.46 -2.29
N LEU A 26 -10.98 0.44 -3.17
CA LEU A 26 -9.70 1.11 -2.94
C LEU A 26 -9.89 2.63 -2.78
N PHE A 27 -10.72 3.23 -3.62
CA PHE A 27 -11.08 4.64 -3.50
C PHE A 27 -11.75 4.94 -2.15
N LEU A 28 -12.69 4.08 -1.73
CA LEU A 28 -13.41 4.26 -0.47
C LEU A 28 -12.45 4.17 0.73
N VAL A 29 -11.54 3.21 0.75
CA VAL A 29 -10.50 3.08 1.79
C VAL A 29 -9.60 4.31 1.80
N PHE A 30 -9.14 4.77 0.63
CA PHE A 30 -8.27 5.94 0.51
C PHE A 30 -8.93 7.23 1.02
N VAL A 31 -10.25 7.36 0.94
CA VAL A 31 -10.97 8.55 1.43
C VAL A 31 -11.36 8.40 2.90
N ILE A 32 -11.90 7.25 3.30
CA ILE A 32 -12.43 7.04 4.67
C ILE A 32 -11.29 6.99 5.69
N LEU A 33 -10.19 6.32 5.36
CA LEU A 33 -9.06 6.14 6.29
C LEU A 33 -8.48 7.48 6.78
N PRO A 34 -8.09 8.45 5.92
CA PRO A 34 -7.55 9.73 6.38
C PRO A 34 -8.59 10.59 7.11
N ILE A 35 -9.88 10.49 6.76
CA ILE A 35 -10.94 11.17 7.51
C ILE A 35 -11.03 10.61 8.93
N ALA A 36 -10.96 9.29 9.08
CA ALA A 36 -10.94 8.64 10.38
C ALA A 36 -9.69 9.02 11.19
N GLU A 37 -8.52 9.08 10.56
CA GLU A 37 -7.27 9.54 11.20
C GLU A 37 -7.41 10.96 11.74
N LEU A 38 -7.91 11.89 10.94
CA LEU A 38 -8.14 13.27 11.38
C LEU A 38 -9.08 13.33 12.60
N TYR A 39 -10.14 12.51 12.60
CA TYR A 39 -11.05 12.41 13.74
C TYR A 39 -10.31 11.94 15.01
N VAL A 40 -9.46 10.91 14.91
CA VAL A 40 -8.68 10.39 16.05
C VAL A 40 -7.66 11.42 16.52
N ILE A 41 -6.96 12.11 15.63
CA ILE A 41 -6.00 13.16 16.00
C ILE A 41 -6.68 14.28 16.77
N ILE A 42 -7.89 14.69 16.37
CA ILE A 42 -8.67 15.70 17.10
C ILE A 42 -9.04 15.19 18.50
N GLN A 43 -9.46 13.93 18.62
CA GLN A 43 -9.80 13.31 19.91
C GLN A 43 -8.57 13.23 20.84
N VAL A 44 -7.43 12.79 20.33
CA VAL A 44 -6.16 12.75 21.06
C VAL A 44 -5.74 14.17 21.46
N GLY A 45 -5.83 15.13 20.55
CA GLY A 45 -5.59 16.55 20.81
C GLY A 45 -6.44 17.13 21.94
N GLY A 46 -7.70 16.70 22.03
CA GLY A 46 -8.60 17.03 23.14
C GLY A 46 -8.25 16.32 24.46
N ALA A 47 -7.74 15.09 24.40
CA ALA A 47 -7.43 14.28 25.58
C ALA A 47 -6.11 14.63 26.26
N ILE A 48 -5.03 14.80 25.48
CA ILE A 48 -3.66 15.05 26.00
C ILE A 48 -3.14 16.46 25.70
N GLY A 49 -3.83 17.23 24.86
CA GLY A 49 -3.42 18.56 24.44
C GLY A 49 -2.71 18.58 23.08
N ILE A 50 -2.66 19.76 22.46
CA ILE A 50 -2.16 19.94 21.08
C ILE A 50 -0.64 19.68 21.00
N LEU A 51 0.15 20.22 21.93
CA LEU A 51 1.61 20.07 21.90
C LEU A 51 2.09 18.60 21.94
N PRO A 52 1.63 17.74 22.88
CA PRO A 52 2.04 16.34 22.87
C PRO A 52 1.49 15.58 21.67
N THR A 53 0.31 15.94 21.16
CA THR A 53 -0.24 15.35 19.92
C THR A 53 0.67 15.66 18.72
N LEU A 54 1.09 16.92 18.56
CA LEU A 54 2.04 17.30 17.52
C LEU A 54 3.39 16.61 17.69
N ALA A 55 3.87 16.45 18.92
CA ALA A 55 5.10 15.71 19.20
C ALA A 55 5.00 14.24 18.76
N LEU A 56 3.86 13.59 18.97
CA LEU A 56 3.59 12.23 18.50
C LEU A 56 3.55 12.16 16.96
N LEU A 57 2.85 13.08 16.29
CA LEU A 57 2.84 13.15 14.81
C LEU A 57 4.26 13.31 14.24
N LEU A 58 5.06 14.19 14.85
CA LEU A 58 6.44 14.42 14.42
C LEU A 58 7.33 13.21 14.70
N ALA A 59 7.15 12.53 15.83
CA ALA A 59 7.89 11.32 16.17
C ALA A 59 7.60 10.19 15.18
N ASP A 60 6.33 9.99 14.82
CA ASP A 60 5.91 9.00 13.84
C ASP A 60 6.49 9.29 12.45
N GLY A 61 6.31 10.51 11.94
CA GLY A 61 6.91 10.93 10.66
C GLY A 61 8.45 10.84 10.66
N PHE A 62 9.10 11.09 11.80
CA PHE A 62 10.55 10.91 11.93
C PHE A 62 10.96 9.44 11.89
N LEU A 63 10.24 8.55 12.57
CA LEU A 63 10.46 7.10 12.50
C LEU A 63 10.29 6.59 11.07
N GLY A 64 9.22 7.01 10.40
CA GLY A 64 8.97 6.71 8.99
C GLY A 64 10.10 7.14 8.07
N ALA A 65 10.54 8.40 8.20
CA ALA A 65 11.65 8.94 7.42
C ALA A 65 12.97 8.22 7.72
N TYR A 66 13.22 7.88 8.99
CA TYR A 66 14.43 7.15 9.41
C TYR A 66 14.49 5.75 8.81
N LEU A 67 13.39 4.98 8.88
CA LEU A 67 13.28 3.65 8.29
C LEU A 67 13.47 3.70 6.77
N THR A 68 12.82 4.65 6.10
CA THR A 68 12.93 4.85 4.65
C THR A 68 14.37 5.18 4.25
N ARG A 69 15.07 6.02 5.02
CA ARG A 69 16.45 6.44 4.75
C ARG A 69 17.45 5.28 4.87
N THR A 70 17.27 4.38 5.83
CA THR A 70 18.18 3.24 6.04
C THR A 70 18.02 2.18 4.94
N GLN A 71 16.79 1.84 4.57
CA GLN A 71 16.51 0.86 3.52
C GLN A 71 16.78 1.42 2.11
N GLY A 72 16.43 2.69 1.87
CA GLY A 72 16.59 3.35 0.57
C GLY A 72 18.05 3.42 0.09
N ARG A 73 19.00 3.73 0.98
CA ARG A 73 20.44 3.73 0.63
C ARG A 73 20.94 2.35 0.23
N THR A 74 20.44 1.31 0.88
CA THR A 74 20.83 -0.07 0.61
C THR A 74 20.25 -0.56 -0.71
N ALA A 75 18.97 -0.27 -0.97
CA ALA A 75 18.33 -0.57 -2.25
C ALA A 75 19.04 0.13 -3.41
N TRP A 76 19.40 1.41 -3.25
CA TRP A 76 20.10 2.18 -4.27
C TRP A 76 21.50 1.61 -4.60
N ARG A 77 22.25 1.20 -3.57
CA ARG A 77 23.56 0.54 -3.77
C ARG A 77 23.44 -0.75 -4.56
N ARG A 78 22.47 -1.60 -4.22
CA ARG A 78 22.22 -2.87 -4.91
C ARG A 78 21.76 -2.65 -6.35
N PHE A 79 20.92 -1.64 -6.59
CA PHE A 79 20.48 -1.26 -7.92
C PHE A 79 21.68 -0.88 -8.81
N ASN A 80 22.56 0.00 -8.32
CA ASN A 80 23.77 0.40 -9.06
C ASN A 80 24.72 -0.79 -9.29
N GLN A 81 24.88 -1.67 -8.31
CA GLN A 81 25.70 -2.87 -8.46
C GLN A 81 25.14 -3.80 -9.55
N ALA A 82 23.83 -4.00 -9.59
CA ALA A 82 23.18 -4.82 -10.61
C ALA A 82 23.39 -4.24 -12.03
N ILE A 83 23.25 -2.92 -12.20
CA ILE A 83 23.53 -2.27 -13.49
C ILE A 83 25.02 -2.42 -13.87
N ALA A 84 25.94 -2.25 -12.92
CA ALA A 84 27.37 -2.39 -13.17
C ALA A 84 27.78 -3.82 -13.58
N GLU A 85 27.07 -4.83 -13.07
CA GLU A 85 27.25 -6.25 -13.43
C GLU A 85 26.53 -6.64 -14.73
N GLY A 86 25.84 -5.71 -15.41
CA GLY A 86 25.10 -5.97 -16.65
C GLY A 86 23.83 -6.80 -16.46
N ARG A 87 23.34 -6.95 -15.22
CA ARG A 87 22.10 -7.67 -14.87
C ARG A 87 20.93 -6.71 -14.79
N VAL A 88 19.73 -7.18 -15.16
CA VAL A 88 18.50 -6.40 -15.03
C VAL A 88 18.09 -6.33 -13.55
N PRO A 89 17.97 -5.14 -12.93
CA PRO A 89 17.73 -4.96 -11.50
C PRO A 89 16.24 -5.08 -11.14
N ALA A 90 15.58 -6.16 -11.56
CA ALA A 90 14.14 -6.31 -11.36
C ALA A 90 13.76 -6.30 -9.87
N LYS A 91 14.49 -7.05 -9.04
CA LYS A 91 14.24 -7.16 -7.60
C LYS A 91 14.49 -5.84 -6.87
N GLU A 92 15.57 -5.16 -7.21
CA GLU A 92 15.98 -3.89 -6.61
C GLU A 92 15.00 -2.77 -6.95
N THR A 93 14.35 -2.85 -8.11
CA THR A 93 13.28 -1.94 -8.52
C THR A 93 12.02 -2.13 -7.67
N TYR A 94 11.60 -3.38 -7.42
CA TYR A 94 10.49 -3.67 -6.50
C TYR A 94 10.81 -3.27 -5.06
N ASP A 95 12.01 -3.60 -4.57
CA ASP A 95 12.48 -3.21 -3.24
C ASP A 95 12.46 -1.67 -3.10
N GLY A 96 12.93 -0.95 -4.13
CA GLY A 96 12.89 0.51 -4.18
C GLY A 96 11.47 1.08 -4.19
N ALA A 97 10.56 0.51 -4.98
CA ALA A 97 9.16 0.93 -5.00
C ALA A 97 8.49 0.70 -3.63
N ALA A 98 8.71 -0.45 -3.00
CA ALA A 98 8.17 -0.75 -1.68
C ALA A 98 8.67 0.23 -0.61
N ILE A 99 9.94 0.64 -0.67
CA ILE A 99 10.50 1.65 0.26
C ILE A 99 9.84 3.01 0.04
N VAL A 100 9.60 3.42 -1.20
CA VAL A 100 8.93 4.70 -1.49
C VAL A 100 7.47 4.69 -1.05
N PHE A 101 6.73 3.63 -1.38
CA PHE A 101 5.34 3.49 -0.96
C PHE A 101 5.21 3.35 0.56
N GLY A 102 6.05 2.53 1.20
CA GLY A 102 6.09 2.40 2.65
C GLY A 102 6.44 3.71 3.34
N GLY A 103 7.45 4.43 2.83
CA GLY A 103 7.81 5.75 3.34
C GLY A 103 6.72 6.81 3.16
N ALA A 104 6.00 6.79 2.03
CA ALA A 104 4.87 7.67 1.80
C ALA A 104 3.68 7.37 2.73
N LEU A 105 3.43 6.09 3.03
CA LEU A 105 2.38 5.65 3.97
C LEU A 105 2.77 5.89 5.45
N LEU A 106 4.05 5.87 5.79
CA LEU A 106 4.54 6.24 7.12
C LEU A 106 4.59 7.77 7.33
N LEU A 107 4.48 8.55 6.26
CA LEU A 107 4.34 10.00 6.34
C LEU A 107 2.88 10.41 6.57
N SER A 108 1.89 9.56 6.23
CA SER A 108 0.53 9.75 6.73
C SER A 108 0.51 9.45 8.22
N PRO A 109 -0.07 10.33 9.06
CA PRO A 109 -0.14 10.12 10.50
C PRO A 109 -0.85 8.79 10.84
N GLY A 110 -0.12 7.79 11.31
CA GLY A 110 -0.60 6.42 11.44
C GLY A 110 -1.46 6.13 12.67
N PHE A 111 -2.03 7.11 13.37
CA PHE A 111 -2.69 6.90 14.68
C PHE A 111 -3.66 5.71 14.75
N ILE A 112 -4.39 5.45 13.66
CA ILE A 112 -5.28 4.29 13.57
C ILE A 112 -4.51 3.05 13.12
N THR A 113 -3.66 3.17 12.10
CA THR A 113 -2.92 2.04 11.50
C THR A 113 -1.78 1.52 12.37
N ASP A 114 -1.27 2.30 13.31
CA ASP A 114 -0.17 1.93 14.20
C ASP A 114 -0.66 1.19 15.46
N VAL A 115 -1.96 1.30 15.77
CA VAL A 115 -2.59 0.69 16.95
C VAL A 115 -3.30 -0.63 16.63
N LEU A 116 -3.73 -0.84 15.38
CA LEU A 116 -4.44 -2.04 14.89
C LEU A 116 -3.47 -3.05 14.26
#